data_AF-A0A842YD56-F1
#
_entry.id   AF-A0A842YD56-F1
#
_cell.length_a   1.000
_cell.length_b   1.000
_cell.length_c   1.000
_cell.angle_alpha   90.00
_cell.angle_beta   90.00
_cell.angle_gamma   90.00
#
_symmetry.space_group_name_H-M   'P 1'
#
loop_
_entity.id
_entity.type
_entity.pdbx_description
1 polymer ?
#
loop_
_entity_poly.entity_id
_entity_poly.type
_entity_poly.pdbx_seq_one_letter_code
_entity_poly.pdbx_strand_id
1 'polypeptide(L)'
;MSELDTYASKDLKRRPFRSTLVLLSLTSIVASTTFIFLFGNVLLDVSVYSVTGTLSSSMGMFFSTFVWFILLLVFALGAVVVSSTVSLEMVTRRRDIGLMKAIGTTLDAIFDFFMAQAVILLLASVILGLTFGTAFYMLGMIWLSYYLPTVQFSLNFPLLQVGLLAAFYIFAGYFSAQKPIYDAVQESPSTALNPDVGSKVTKIGFLDSFGLAFRVAAKGTGRRIRGTRRTMISLFLSFTIASLLWMGGGVVETTSQSYLMRSMGTNVIAIGDSALLDQYYEAYSPYGIP
;
A
#
# COMPACT_ATOMS: atom_id res chain seq x y z
N MET A 1 24.70 10.49 -18.23
CA MET A 1 23.52 10.39 -17.35
C MET A 1 22.61 11.62 -17.44
N SER A 2 23.10 12.88 -17.42
CA SER A 2 22.21 14.06 -17.36
C SER A 2 21.30 14.30 -18.58
N GLU A 3 21.70 13.93 -19.80
CA GLU A 3 20.85 14.14 -20.98
C GLU A 3 19.63 13.20 -21.00
N LEU A 4 19.83 11.93 -20.66
CA LEU A 4 18.74 10.93 -20.61
C LEU A 4 17.68 11.29 -19.57
N ASP A 5 18.08 11.78 -18.39
CA ASP A 5 17.16 12.22 -17.33
C ASP A 5 16.34 13.45 -17.77
N THR A 6 16.96 14.36 -18.52
CA THR A 6 16.31 15.56 -19.06
C THR A 6 15.30 15.21 -20.16
N TYR A 7 15.56 14.17 -20.95
CA TYR A 7 14.60 13.65 -21.93
C TYR A 7 13.44 12.90 -21.27
N ALA A 8 13.72 12.07 -20.25
CA ALA A 8 12.70 11.32 -19.52
C ALA A 8 11.68 12.25 -18.81
N SER A 9 12.17 13.29 -18.13
CA SER A 9 11.32 14.29 -17.47
C SER A 9 10.44 15.08 -18.47
N LYS A 10 10.97 15.41 -19.65
CA LYS A 10 10.18 16.05 -20.73
C LYS A 10 9.12 15.12 -21.30
N ASP A 11 9.38 13.82 -21.42
CA ASP A 11 8.39 12.84 -21.92
C ASP A 11 7.23 12.66 -20.94
N LEU A 12 7.52 12.58 -19.64
CA LEU A 12 6.50 12.55 -18.58
C LEU A 12 5.52 13.71 -18.65
N LYS A 13 6.02 14.92 -18.95
CA LYS A 13 5.21 16.14 -19.07
C LYS A 13 4.32 16.16 -20.32
N ARG A 14 4.67 15.40 -21.37
CA ARG A 14 3.88 15.30 -22.61
C ARG A 14 2.62 14.44 -22.48
N ARG A 15 2.52 13.58 -21.47
CA ARG A 15 1.38 12.65 -21.28
C ARG A 15 0.83 12.67 -19.85
N PRO A 16 0.15 13.76 -19.44
CA PRO A 16 -0.15 14.03 -18.03
C PRO A 16 -1.06 12.97 -17.40
N PHE A 17 -2.12 12.54 -18.08
CA PHE A 17 -3.16 11.68 -17.48
C PHE A 17 -2.65 10.33 -16.96
N ARG A 18 -1.62 9.75 -17.59
CA ARG A 18 -1.09 8.43 -17.19
C ARG A 18 -0.07 8.57 -16.06
N SER A 19 0.85 9.50 -16.22
CA SER A 19 1.85 9.83 -15.20
C SER A 19 1.17 10.26 -13.90
N THR A 20 0.06 11.00 -13.96
CA THR A 20 -0.70 11.41 -12.78
C THR A 20 -1.36 10.23 -12.07
N LEU A 21 -1.91 9.25 -12.80
CA LEU A 21 -2.50 8.06 -12.18
C LEU A 21 -1.47 7.21 -11.44
N VAL A 22 -0.29 6.99 -12.04
CA VAL A 22 0.84 6.29 -11.40
C VAL A 22 1.31 7.06 -10.16
N LEU A 23 1.46 8.37 -10.30
CA LEU A 23 1.89 9.22 -9.21
C LEU A 23 0.88 9.18 -8.05
N LEU A 24 -0.42 9.26 -8.32
CA LEU A 24 -1.47 9.20 -7.30
C LEU A 24 -1.52 7.85 -6.59
N SER A 25 -1.42 6.73 -7.31
CA SER A 25 -1.46 5.41 -6.68
C SER A 25 -0.26 5.17 -5.77
N LEU A 26 0.94 5.54 -6.23
CA LEU A 26 2.17 5.43 -5.42
C LEU A 26 2.15 6.38 -4.22
N THR A 27 1.70 7.62 -4.44
CA THR A 27 1.56 8.62 -3.37
C THR A 27 0.61 8.14 -2.28
N SER A 28 -0.54 7.56 -2.67
CA SER A 28 -1.53 7.02 -1.70
C SER A 28 -0.94 5.93 -0.82
N ILE A 29 -0.14 5.02 -1.38
CA ILE A 29 0.47 3.93 -0.62
C ILE A 29 1.55 4.44 0.33
N VAL A 30 2.43 5.33 -0.14
CA VAL A 30 3.47 5.93 0.70
C VAL A 30 2.84 6.77 1.81
N ALA A 31 1.80 7.55 1.51
CA ALA A 31 1.06 8.34 2.50
C ALA A 31 0.38 7.45 3.55
N SER A 32 -0.32 6.40 3.13
CA SER A 32 -0.97 5.45 4.04
C SER A 32 0.04 4.77 4.95
N THR A 33 1.18 4.32 4.41
CA THR A 33 2.20 3.64 5.22
C THR A 33 2.88 4.59 6.20
N THR A 34 3.20 5.80 5.75
CA THR A 34 3.78 6.83 6.62
C THR A 34 2.84 7.20 7.75
N PHE A 35 1.54 7.35 7.45
CA PHE A 35 0.50 7.60 8.43
C PHE A 35 0.41 6.46 9.46
N ILE A 36 0.27 5.21 9.02
CA ILE A 36 0.17 4.05 9.91
C ILE A 36 1.43 3.89 10.77
N PHE A 37 2.61 4.15 10.19
CA PHE A 37 3.87 4.02 10.92
C PHE A 37 3.99 5.07 12.03
N LEU A 38 3.72 6.34 11.73
CA LEU A 38 3.81 7.41 12.72
C LEU A 38 2.69 7.33 13.75
N PHE A 39 1.44 7.20 13.30
CA PHE A 39 0.28 7.15 14.17
C PHE A 39 0.24 5.88 15.02
N GLY A 40 0.66 4.74 14.44
CA GLY A 40 0.75 3.47 15.14
C GLY A 40 1.75 3.49 16.32
N ASN A 41 2.89 4.14 16.16
CA ASN A 41 3.86 4.31 17.27
C ASN A 41 3.27 5.15 18.41
N VAL A 42 2.57 6.24 18.10
CA VAL A 42 1.93 7.09 19.12
C VAL A 42 0.84 6.31 19.87
N LEU A 43 0.00 5.55 19.17
CA LEU A 43 -1.03 4.74 19.81
C LEU A 43 -0.44 3.67 20.73
N LEU A 44 0.70 3.08 20.35
CA LEU A 44 1.40 2.11 21.18
C LEU A 44 1.91 2.75 22.47
N ASP A 45 2.53 3.92 22.39
CA ASP A 45 3.00 4.63 23.57
C ASP A 45 1.84 4.97 24.51
N VAL A 46 0.73 5.51 23.98
CA VAL A 46 -0.47 5.81 24.80
C VAL A 46 -0.99 4.56 25.50
N SER A 47 -1.01 3.40 24.82
CA SER A 47 -1.49 2.14 25.41
C SER A 47 -0.62 1.63 26.57
N VAL A 48 0.70 1.89 26.52
CA VAL A 48 1.65 1.46 27.55
C VAL A 48 1.60 2.39 28.77
N TYR A 49 1.41 3.70 28.57
CA TYR A 49 1.41 4.68 29.67
C TYR A 49 0.06 4.84 30.37
N SER A 50 -1.07 4.59 29.68
CA SER A 50 -2.41 4.90 30.22
C SER A 50 -3.01 3.83 31.14
N VAL A 51 -2.55 2.57 31.08
CA VAL A 51 -3.16 1.47 31.85
C VAL A 51 -2.09 0.79 32.72
N THR A 52 -2.07 1.08 34.01
CA THR A 52 -1.16 0.44 34.98
C THR A 52 -1.72 -0.92 35.41
N GLY A 53 -1.25 -2.02 34.80
CA GLY A 53 -1.66 -3.38 35.17
C GLY A 53 -1.07 -4.49 34.31
N THR A 54 -1.13 -5.75 34.78
CA THR A 54 -0.66 -6.94 34.04
C THR A 54 -1.52 -7.32 32.83
N LEU A 55 -2.77 -6.83 32.76
CA LEU A 55 -3.60 -6.92 31.55
C LEU A 55 -3.09 -6.00 30.42
N SER A 56 -2.45 -4.88 30.77
CA SER A 56 -1.97 -3.86 29.81
C SER A 56 -0.85 -4.37 28.92
N SER A 57 0.05 -5.19 29.47
CA SER A 57 1.15 -5.77 28.70
C SER A 57 0.65 -6.74 27.63
N SER A 58 -0.41 -7.49 27.90
CA SER A 58 -0.99 -8.45 26.95
C SER A 58 -1.73 -7.73 25.83
N MET A 59 -2.60 -6.75 26.17
CA MET A 59 -3.35 -5.98 25.17
C MET A 59 -2.44 -5.11 24.30
N GLY A 60 -1.42 -4.46 24.90
CA GLY A 60 -0.42 -3.70 24.15
C GLY A 60 0.38 -4.56 23.18
N MET A 61 0.71 -5.80 23.55
CA MET A 61 1.40 -6.75 22.66
C MET A 61 0.53 -7.16 21.46
N PHE A 62 -0.77 -7.40 21.66
CA PHE A 62 -1.70 -7.68 20.56
C PHE A 62 -1.82 -6.48 19.60
N PHE A 63 -1.98 -5.27 20.13
CA PHE A 63 -2.06 -4.05 19.32
C PHE A 63 -0.77 -3.79 18.53
N SER A 64 0.39 -3.98 19.18
CA SER A 64 1.70 -3.86 18.52
C SER A 64 1.84 -4.85 17.37
N THR A 65 1.54 -6.12 17.62
CA THR A 65 1.62 -7.17 16.61
C THR A 65 0.70 -6.86 15.42
N PHE A 66 -0.51 -6.36 15.69
CA PHE A 66 -1.48 -5.99 14.66
C PHE A 66 -0.99 -4.82 13.79
N VAL A 67 -0.48 -3.75 14.39
CA VAL A 67 0.06 -2.58 13.67
C VAL A 67 1.26 -2.97 12.81
N TRP A 68 2.22 -3.73 13.35
CA TRP A 68 3.38 -4.21 12.59
C TRP A 68 2.99 -5.14 11.44
N PHE A 69 1.98 -5.99 11.64
CA PHE A 69 1.46 -6.87 10.60
C PHE A 69 0.80 -6.08 9.45
N ILE A 70 -0.02 -5.07 9.77
CA ILE A 70 -0.61 -4.18 8.76
C ILE A 70 0.49 -3.42 8.01
N LEU A 71 1.48 -2.87 8.71
CA LEU A 71 2.60 -2.16 8.09
C LEU A 71 3.32 -3.04 7.06
N LEU A 72 3.59 -4.30 7.42
CA LEU A 72 4.20 -5.26 6.51
C LEU A 72 3.32 -5.51 5.28
N LEU A 73 2.01 -5.68 5.45
CA LEU A 73 1.08 -5.90 4.34
C LEU A 73 0.99 -4.68 3.41
N VAL A 74 0.87 -3.46 3.95
CA VAL A 74 0.81 -2.23 3.15
C VAL A 74 2.13 -1.99 2.43
N PHE A 75 3.26 -2.28 3.07
CA PHE A 75 4.56 -2.22 2.42
C PHE A 75 4.68 -3.21 1.25
N ALA A 76 4.29 -4.46 1.47
CA ALA A 76 4.24 -5.48 0.42
C ALA A 76 3.32 -5.05 -0.73
N LEU A 77 2.18 -4.41 -0.41
CA LEU A 77 1.27 -3.84 -1.40
C LEU A 77 1.95 -2.78 -2.25
N GLY A 78 2.73 -1.88 -1.64
CA GLY A 78 3.53 -0.90 -2.35
C GLY A 78 4.44 -1.54 -3.41
N ALA A 79 5.21 -2.55 -3.02
CA ALA A 79 6.11 -3.24 -3.96
C ALA A 79 5.34 -3.87 -5.12
N VAL A 80 4.22 -4.57 -4.84
CA VAL A 80 3.42 -5.22 -5.88
C VAL A 80 2.76 -4.20 -6.79
N VAL A 81 2.26 -3.08 -6.25
CA VAL A 81 1.63 -2.01 -7.03
C VAL A 81 2.63 -1.32 -7.94
N VAL A 82 3.85 -1.00 -7.46
CA VAL A 82 4.92 -0.48 -8.34
C VAL A 82 5.14 -1.43 -9.53
N SER A 83 5.29 -2.72 -9.25
CA SER A 83 5.53 -3.74 -10.27
C SER A 83 4.36 -3.90 -11.25
N SER A 84 3.11 -3.83 -10.79
CA SER A 84 1.92 -3.94 -11.65
C SER A 84 1.73 -2.69 -12.49
N THR A 85 1.97 -1.50 -11.93
CA THR A 85 1.89 -0.23 -12.63
C THR A 85 2.97 -0.08 -13.70
N VAL A 86 4.23 -0.39 -13.37
CA VAL A 86 5.33 -0.38 -14.36
C VAL A 86 5.07 -1.41 -15.45
N SER A 87 4.58 -2.60 -15.10
CA SER A 87 4.18 -3.60 -16.10
C SER A 87 3.09 -3.09 -17.04
N LEU A 88 2.11 -2.35 -16.52
CA LEU A 88 1.04 -1.75 -17.33
C LEU A 88 1.61 -0.69 -18.28
N GLU A 89 2.50 0.17 -17.80
CA GLU A 89 3.17 1.17 -18.62
C GLU A 89 3.95 0.51 -19.76
N MET A 90 4.76 -0.51 -19.45
CA MET A 90 5.52 -1.27 -20.45
C MET A 90 4.60 -1.87 -21.52
N VAL A 91 3.46 -2.45 -21.14
CA VAL A 91 2.48 -3.00 -22.09
C VAL A 91 1.99 -1.94 -23.07
N THR A 92 1.70 -0.73 -22.59
CA THR A 92 1.23 0.35 -23.46
C THR A 92 2.31 0.92 -24.37
N ARG A 93 3.59 0.85 -23.95
CA ARG A 93 4.75 1.34 -24.70
C ARG A 93 5.48 0.24 -25.50
N ARG A 94 4.92 -0.98 -25.60
CA ARG A 94 5.52 -2.10 -26.34
C ARG A 94 5.88 -1.75 -27.79
N ARG A 95 5.02 -1.01 -28.48
CA ARG A 95 5.26 -0.60 -29.88
C ARG A 95 6.43 0.36 -30.00
N ASP A 96 6.54 1.30 -29.06
CA ASP A 96 7.64 2.28 -29.03
C ASP A 96 8.98 1.58 -28.75
N ILE A 97 8.99 0.60 -27.83
CA ILE A 97 10.14 -0.26 -27.56
C ILE A 97 10.54 -1.04 -28.83
N GLY A 98 9.56 -1.60 -29.55
CA GLY A 98 9.79 -2.31 -30.81
C GLY A 98 10.41 -1.42 -31.89
N LEU A 99 9.98 -0.15 -31.99
CA LEU A 99 10.55 0.84 -32.91
C LEU A 99 11.98 1.23 -32.51
N MET A 100 12.25 1.48 -31.23
CA MET A 100 13.60 1.79 -30.73
C MET A 100 14.59 0.67 -31.05
N LYS A 101 14.17 -0.60 -30.93
CA LYS A 101 14.96 -1.77 -31.32
C LYS A 101 15.16 -1.86 -32.83
N ALA A 102 14.13 -1.55 -33.63
CA ALA A 102 14.23 -1.58 -35.09
C ALA A 102 15.22 -0.54 -35.66
N ILE A 103 15.38 0.59 -34.97
CA ILE A 103 16.36 1.64 -35.31
C ILE A 103 17.78 1.26 -34.88
N GLY A 104 17.95 0.19 -34.08
CA GLY A 104 19.26 -0.31 -33.65
C GLY A 104 19.71 0.20 -32.28
N THR A 105 18.80 0.71 -31.45
CA THR A 105 19.14 1.12 -30.06
C THR A 105 19.53 -0.10 -29.23
N THR A 106 20.57 0.02 -28.40
CA THR A 106 21.01 -1.05 -27.50
C THR A 106 19.96 -1.35 -26.43
N LEU A 107 19.85 -2.62 -25.99
CA LEU A 107 18.91 -3.02 -24.95
C LEU A 107 19.16 -2.30 -23.63
N ASP A 108 20.43 -2.05 -23.30
CA ASP A 108 20.83 -1.37 -22.06
C ASP A 108 20.37 0.09 -22.06
N ALA A 109 20.50 0.80 -23.20
CA ALA A 109 20.04 2.19 -23.31
C ALA A 109 18.51 2.30 -23.18
N ILE A 110 17.76 1.32 -23.72
CA ILE A 110 16.30 1.26 -23.56
C ILE A 110 15.94 0.97 -22.10
N PHE A 111 16.63 0.04 -21.45
CA PHE A 111 16.43 -0.30 -20.04
C PHE A 111 16.67 0.91 -19.14
N ASP A 112 17.81 1.60 -19.31
CA ASP A 112 18.18 2.76 -18.51
C ASP A 112 17.19 3.92 -18.69
N PHE A 113 16.70 4.14 -19.91
CA PHE A 113 15.69 5.16 -20.18
C PHE A 113 14.39 4.92 -19.39
N PHE A 114 13.86 3.71 -19.44
CA PHE A 114 12.64 3.37 -18.70
C PHE A 114 12.85 3.30 -17.19
N MET A 115 14.04 2.88 -16.75
CA MET A 115 14.42 2.88 -15.34
C MET A 115 14.48 4.31 -14.79
N ALA A 116 15.13 5.23 -15.50
CA ALA A 116 15.20 6.64 -15.11
C ALA A 116 13.80 7.25 -14.99
N GLN A 117 12.92 6.97 -15.95
CA GLN A 117 11.53 7.44 -15.92
C GLN A 117 10.78 6.91 -14.68
N ALA A 118 10.94 5.63 -14.35
CA ALA A 118 10.32 5.01 -13.17
C ALA A 118 10.86 5.60 -11.87
N VAL A 119 12.18 5.85 -11.77
CA VAL A 119 12.83 6.45 -10.60
C VAL A 119 12.37 7.89 -10.38
N ILE A 120 12.26 8.70 -11.43
CA ILE A 120 11.76 10.08 -11.32
C ILE A 120 10.33 10.10 -10.75
N LEU A 121 9.47 9.22 -11.25
CA LEU A 121 8.11 9.07 -10.73
C LEU A 121 8.11 8.60 -9.27
N LEU A 122 8.94 7.60 -8.93
CA LEU A 122 9.07 7.08 -7.58
C LEU A 122 9.49 8.17 -6.59
N LEU A 123 10.52 8.95 -6.92
CA LEU A 123 11.01 10.05 -6.08
C LEU A 123 9.94 11.11 -5.86
N ALA A 124 9.25 11.52 -6.92
CA ALA A 124 8.14 12.48 -6.82
C ALA A 124 7.02 11.94 -5.91
N SER A 125 6.64 10.67 -6.06
CA SER A 125 5.62 10.02 -5.23
C SER A 125 6.05 9.86 -3.77
N VAL A 126 7.32 9.59 -3.48
CA VAL A 126 7.82 9.49 -2.10
C VAL A 126 7.76 10.85 -1.41
N ILE A 127 8.21 11.92 -2.07
CA ILE A 127 8.17 13.28 -1.51
C ILE A 127 6.72 13.70 -1.20
N LEU A 128 5.82 13.52 -2.16
CA LEU A 128 4.40 13.84 -1.97
C LEU A 128 3.75 12.94 -0.92
N GLY A 129 4.04 11.63 -0.97
CA GLY A 129 3.47 10.65 -0.05
C GLY A 129 3.88 10.89 1.39
N LEU A 130 5.15 11.21 1.64
CA LEU A 130 5.62 11.61 2.97
C LEU A 130 4.90 12.86 3.45
N THR A 131 4.82 13.90 2.61
CA THR A 131 4.15 15.16 2.95
C THR A 131 2.69 14.93 3.36
N PHE A 132 1.93 14.20 2.54
CA PHE A 132 0.54 13.88 2.85
C PHE A 132 0.41 12.95 4.06
N GLY A 133 1.27 11.94 4.18
CA GLY A 133 1.27 11.01 5.33
C GLY A 133 1.53 11.72 6.65
N THR A 134 2.47 12.67 6.67
CA THR A 134 2.75 13.51 7.85
C THR A 134 1.61 14.49 8.15
N ALA A 135 0.96 15.04 7.12
CA ALA A 135 -0.22 15.90 7.31
C ALA A 135 -1.39 15.12 7.93
N PHE A 136 -1.66 13.90 7.44
CA PHE A 136 -2.68 13.03 8.04
C PHE A 136 -2.33 12.63 9.47
N TYR A 137 -1.04 12.39 9.77
CA TYR A 137 -0.58 12.12 11.13
C TYR A 137 -0.89 13.30 12.07
N MET A 138 -0.59 14.54 11.65
CA MET A 138 -0.91 15.72 12.44
C MET A 138 -2.42 15.87 12.68
N LEU A 139 -3.24 15.64 11.66
CA LEU A 139 -4.70 15.65 11.81
C LEU A 139 -5.18 14.56 12.80
N GLY A 140 -4.60 13.36 12.72
CA GLY A 140 -4.88 12.27 13.65
C GLY A 140 -4.49 12.59 15.08
N MET A 141 -3.38 13.29 15.29
CA MET A 141 -2.96 13.77 16.62
C MET A 141 -3.91 14.81 17.19
N ILE A 142 -4.36 15.78 16.38
CA ILE A 142 -5.35 16.79 16.81
C ILE A 142 -6.65 16.11 17.22
N TRP A 143 -7.10 15.13 16.42
CA TRP A 143 -8.28 14.33 16.73
C TRP A 143 -8.09 13.59 18.06
N LEU A 144 -6.97 12.89 18.27
CA LEU A 144 -6.69 12.16 19.51
C LEU A 144 -6.62 13.08 20.74
N SER A 145 -6.01 14.25 20.60
CA SER A 145 -5.92 15.25 21.68
C SER A 145 -7.27 15.80 22.11
N TYR A 146 -8.27 15.82 21.22
CA TYR A 146 -9.63 16.22 21.56
C TYR A 146 -10.32 15.19 22.46
N TYR A 147 -10.09 13.89 22.22
CA TYR A 147 -10.70 12.81 23.00
C TYR A 147 -9.93 12.45 24.28
N LEU A 148 -8.61 12.67 24.32
CA LEU A 148 -7.76 12.34 25.47
C LEU A 148 -6.97 13.57 25.95
N PRO A 149 -7.63 14.54 26.62
CA PRO A 149 -7.01 15.80 27.05
C PRO A 149 -5.93 15.63 28.13
N THR A 150 -5.87 14.47 28.79
CA THR A 150 -4.96 14.19 29.92
C THR A 150 -3.55 13.79 29.49
N VAL A 151 -3.34 13.46 28.21
CA VAL A 151 -2.04 12.97 27.70
C VAL A 151 -1.27 14.13 27.07
N GLN A 152 -0.15 14.51 27.69
CA GLN A 152 0.79 15.48 27.12
C GLN A 152 1.59 14.81 26.00
N PHE A 153 1.23 15.10 24.75
CA PHE A 153 1.98 14.60 23.59
C PHE A 153 3.28 15.41 23.43
N SER A 154 4.43 14.79 23.71
CA SER A 154 5.72 15.38 23.33
C SER A 154 5.86 15.33 21.80
N LEU A 155 5.98 16.49 21.15
CA LEU A 155 6.25 16.59 19.71
C LEU A 155 7.73 16.26 19.40
N ASN A 156 8.17 15.05 19.73
CA ASN A 156 9.43 14.53 19.21
C ASN A 156 9.16 13.92 17.84
N PHE A 157 9.30 14.72 16.78
CA PHE A 157 9.07 14.25 15.43
C PHE A 157 10.22 13.32 15.00
N PRO A 158 9.97 12.03 14.69
CA PRO A 158 11.03 11.06 14.46
C PRO A 158 11.61 11.18 13.05
N LEU A 159 12.31 12.27 12.77
CA LEU A 159 12.92 12.59 11.47
C LEU A 159 13.80 11.46 10.94
N LEU A 160 14.57 10.82 11.83
CA LEU A 160 15.44 9.69 11.47
C LEU A 160 14.63 8.49 10.97
N GLN A 161 13.52 8.15 11.62
CA GLN A 161 12.69 7.01 11.24
C GLN A 161 11.98 7.26 9.91
N VAL A 162 11.47 8.49 9.70
CA VAL A 162 10.86 8.90 8.43
C VAL A 162 11.89 8.87 7.29
N GLY A 163 13.12 9.33 7.54
CA GLY A 163 14.21 9.26 6.58
C GLY A 163 14.58 7.82 6.20
N LEU A 164 14.64 6.90 7.18
CA LEU A 164 14.87 5.48 6.93
C LEU A 164 13.72 4.85 6.15
N LEU A 165 12.47 5.19 6.47
CA LEU A 165 11.30 4.72 5.73
C LEU A 165 11.35 5.18 4.26
N ALA A 166 11.71 6.44 4.02
CA ALA A 166 11.87 7.00 2.68
C ALA A 166 12.95 6.25 1.88
N ALA A 167 14.11 6.00 2.48
CA ALA A 167 15.18 5.24 1.86
C ALA A 167 14.74 3.81 1.52
N PHE A 168 14.00 3.16 2.43
CA PHE A 168 13.48 1.82 2.23
C PHE A 168 12.46 1.75 1.08
N TYR A 169 11.59 2.77 0.94
CA TYR A 169 10.67 2.88 -0.19
C TYR A 169 11.37 3.07 -1.52
N ILE A 170 12.38 3.95 -1.56
CA ILE A 170 13.15 4.20 -2.78
C ILE A 170 13.86 2.92 -3.21
N PHE A 171 14.50 2.23 -2.27
CA PHE A 171 15.18 0.96 -2.51
C PHE A 171 14.20 -0.12 -3.00
N ALA A 172 13.13 -0.37 -2.27
CA ALA A 172 12.14 -1.39 -2.63
C ALA A 172 11.44 -1.09 -3.97
N GLY A 173 11.10 0.17 -4.21
CA GLY A 173 10.50 0.62 -5.48
C GLY A 173 11.44 0.40 -6.67
N TYR A 174 12.72 0.73 -6.51
CA TYR A 174 13.75 0.50 -7.52
C TYR A 174 13.87 -0.98 -7.89
N PHE A 175 14.02 -1.87 -6.91
CA PHE A 175 14.11 -3.32 -7.17
C PHE A 175 12.81 -3.91 -7.74
N SER A 176 11.65 -3.40 -7.31
CA SER A 176 10.37 -3.88 -7.83
C SER A 176 10.12 -3.48 -9.29
N ALA A 177 10.65 -2.33 -9.71
CA ALA A 177 10.55 -1.82 -11.09
C ALA A 177 11.51 -2.52 -12.07
N GLN A 178 12.64 -3.07 -11.61
CA GLN A 178 13.62 -3.76 -12.47
C GLN A 178 13.02 -4.92 -13.25
N LYS A 179 12.35 -5.84 -12.55
CA LYS A 179 11.82 -7.07 -13.16
C LYS A 179 10.83 -6.80 -14.32
N PRO A 180 9.77 -5.98 -14.18
CA PRO A 180 8.86 -5.70 -15.29
C PRO A 180 9.54 -5.00 -16.47
N ILE A 181 10.49 -4.10 -16.23
CA ILE A 181 11.22 -3.39 -17.29
C ILE A 181 12.11 -4.37 -18.06
N TYR A 182 12.88 -5.20 -17.34
CA TYR A 182 13.73 -6.22 -17.95
C TYR A 182 12.91 -7.20 -18.81
N ASP A 183 11.80 -7.73 -18.26
CA ASP A 183 10.90 -8.63 -18.98
C ASP A 183 10.38 -8.00 -20.29
N ALA A 184 10.06 -6.70 -20.27
CA ALA A 184 9.56 -5.98 -21.44
C ALA A 184 10.66 -5.66 -22.47
N VAL A 185 11.85 -5.29 -22.01
CA VAL A 185 13.01 -4.97 -22.87
C VAL A 185 13.55 -6.24 -23.52
N GLN A 186 13.37 -7.43 -22.95
CA GLN A 186 13.87 -8.67 -23.56
C GLN A 186 12.88 -9.34 -24.53
N GLU A 187 11.61 -8.89 -24.60
CA GLU A 187 10.64 -9.42 -25.58
C GLU A 187 11.11 -9.20 -27.03
N SER A 188 10.92 -10.20 -27.90
CA SER A 188 11.45 -10.16 -29.27
C SER A 188 10.80 -9.05 -30.12
N PRO A 189 11.56 -8.39 -31.03
CA PRO A 189 11.06 -7.28 -31.85
C PRO A 189 9.84 -7.64 -32.70
N SER A 190 9.81 -8.87 -33.23
CA SER A 190 8.70 -9.37 -34.04
C SER A 190 7.41 -9.51 -33.23
N THR A 191 7.50 -9.95 -31.97
CA THR A 191 6.33 -10.08 -31.08
C THR A 191 5.88 -8.72 -30.54
N ALA A 192 6.80 -7.76 -30.40
CA ALA A 192 6.49 -6.38 -30.01
C ALA A 192 5.76 -5.60 -31.13
N LEU A 193 6.10 -5.85 -32.40
CA LEU A 193 5.50 -5.18 -33.57
C LEU A 193 4.25 -5.90 -34.08
N ASN A 194 4.18 -7.23 -33.99
CA ASN A 194 3.00 -8.01 -34.35
C ASN A 194 2.74 -9.13 -33.32
N PRO A 195 1.82 -8.91 -32.36
CA PRO A 195 1.58 -9.87 -31.28
C PRO A 195 0.98 -11.21 -31.75
N ASP A 196 0.47 -11.28 -32.99
CA ASP A 196 -0.26 -12.42 -33.54
C ASP A 196 0.60 -13.37 -34.40
N VAL A 197 1.81 -12.98 -34.79
CA VAL A 197 2.67 -13.80 -35.66
C VAL A 197 3.49 -14.78 -34.81
N GLY A 198 3.14 -16.07 -34.87
CA GLY A 198 3.93 -17.16 -34.26
C GLY A 198 3.17 -18.13 -33.36
N SER A 199 1.83 -18.08 -33.31
CA SER A 199 1.05 -18.95 -32.43
C SER A 199 0.86 -20.38 -32.98
N LYS A 200 1.84 -21.27 -32.77
CA LYS A 200 1.59 -22.71 -32.93
C LYS A 200 0.68 -23.19 -31.79
N VAL A 201 -0.51 -23.73 -32.09
CA VAL A 201 -1.44 -24.28 -31.09
C VAL A 201 -0.87 -25.60 -30.56
N THR A 202 -0.61 -25.68 -29.26
CA THR A 202 -0.09 -26.87 -28.58
C THR A 202 -1.18 -27.45 -27.68
N LYS A 203 -1.19 -28.77 -27.43
CA LYS A 203 -2.23 -29.42 -26.62
C LYS A 203 -2.12 -29.03 -25.13
N ILE A 204 -3.23 -28.62 -24.49
CA ILE A 204 -3.28 -28.20 -23.09
C ILE A 204 -4.17 -29.18 -22.32
N GLY A 205 -3.69 -30.42 -22.17
CA GLY A 205 -4.21 -31.43 -21.24
C GLY A 205 -5.74 -31.51 -21.09
N PHE A 206 -6.22 -31.51 -19.83
CA PHE A 206 -7.64 -31.70 -19.45
C PHE A 206 -8.60 -30.65 -20.03
N LEU A 207 -8.09 -29.50 -20.47
CA LEU A 207 -8.90 -28.42 -21.07
C LEU A 207 -9.17 -28.64 -22.56
N ASP A 208 -8.61 -29.69 -23.17
CA ASP A 208 -8.85 -30.06 -24.57
C ASP A 208 -10.28 -30.56 -24.83
N SER A 209 -11.02 -30.96 -23.78
CA SER A 209 -12.41 -31.44 -23.92
C SER A 209 -13.42 -30.33 -24.26
N PHE A 210 -13.08 -29.05 -24.03
CA PHE A 210 -13.99 -27.91 -24.25
C PHE A 210 -13.94 -27.36 -25.70
N GLY A 211 -13.28 -28.06 -26.61
CA GLY A 211 -13.24 -27.72 -28.04
C GLY A 211 -12.21 -26.66 -28.42
N LEU A 212 -12.07 -26.44 -29.74
CA LEU A 212 -11.05 -25.56 -30.33
C LEU A 212 -11.22 -24.09 -29.94
N ALA A 213 -12.46 -23.60 -29.83
CA ALA A 213 -12.75 -22.21 -29.43
C ALA A 213 -12.25 -21.93 -28.01
N PHE A 214 -12.53 -22.84 -27.07
CA PHE A 214 -12.03 -22.73 -25.71
C PHE A 214 -10.50 -22.83 -25.66
N ARG A 215 -9.89 -23.70 -26.47
CA ARG A 215 -8.43 -23.84 -26.53
C ARG A 215 -7.73 -22.57 -27.02
N VAL A 216 -8.27 -21.93 -28.04
CA VAL A 216 -7.75 -20.65 -28.58
C VAL A 216 -7.95 -19.53 -27.56
N ALA A 217 -9.11 -19.46 -26.91
CA ALA A 217 -9.41 -18.48 -25.86
C ALA A 217 -8.54 -18.68 -24.60
N ALA A 218 -8.37 -19.93 -24.14
CA ALA A 218 -7.56 -20.29 -22.99
C ALA A 218 -6.07 -20.02 -23.23
N LYS A 219 -5.55 -20.26 -24.44
CA LYS A 219 -4.16 -19.93 -24.78
C LYS A 219 -3.95 -18.42 -24.95
N GLY A 220 -4.91 -17.69 -25.53
CA GLY A 220 -4.89 -16.22 -25.60
C GLY A 220 -4.84 -15.57 -24.21
N THR A 221 -5.58 -16.13 -23.26
CA THR A 221 -5.59 -15.71 -21.86
C THR A 221 -4.30 -16.13 -21.14
N GLY A 222 -3.81 -17.36 -21.37
CA GLY A 222 -2.59 -17.91 -20.78
C GLY A 222 -1.32 -17.12 -21.10
N ARG A 223 -1.25 -16.45 -22.27
CA ARG A 223 -0.13 -15.55 -22.61
C ARG A 223 -0.13 -14.24 -21.82
N ARG A 224 -1.30 -13.74 -21.42
CA ARG A 224 -1.44 -12.51 -20.61
C ARG A 224 -1.18 -12.75 -19.12
N ILE A 225 -1.13 -14.02 -18.67
CA ILE A 225 -0.97 -14.42 -17.26
C ILE A 225 0.24 -13.80 -16.56
N ARG A 226 1.38 -13.59 -17.23
CA ARG A 226 2.56 -12.98 -16.56
C ARG A 226 2.28 -11.55 -16.06
N GLY A 227 1.56 -10.75 -16.86
CA GLY A 227 1.09 -9.42 -16.46
C GLY A 227 -0.10 -9.49 -15.51
N THR A 228 -1.08 -10.34 -15.83
CA THR A 228 -2.32 -10.50 -15.04
C THR A 228 -2.08 -11.05 -13.62
N ARG A 229 -1.05 -11.87 -13.40
CA ARG A 229 -0.71 -12.39 -12.08
C ARG A 229 -0.30 -11.26 -11.12
N ARG A 230 0.44 -10.26 -11.59
CA ARG A 230 0.87 -9.11 -10.76
C ARG A 230 -0.33 -8.26 -10.33
N THR A 231 -1.25 -8.00 -11.25
CA THR A 231 -2.48 -7.24 -10.96
C THR A 231 -3.44 -8.02 -10.06
N MET A 232 -3.54 -9.34 -10.23
CA MET A 232 -4.33 -10.18 -9.33
C MET A 232 -3.76 -10.18 -7.90
N ILE A 233 -2.43 -10.27 -7.75
CA ILE A 233 -1.79 -10.21 -6.43
C ILE A 233 -2.05 -8.85 -5.77
N SER A 234 -1.93 -7.73 -6.49
CA SER A 234 -2.21 -6.41 -5.91
C SER A 234 -3.67 -6.27 -5.48
N LEU A 235 -4.62 -6.75 -6.28
CA LEU A 235 -6.04 -6.70 -5.96
C LEU A 235 -6.40 -7.58 -4.75
N PHE A 236 -5.84 -8.79 -4.71
CA PHE A 236 -6.01 -9.69 -3.58
C PHE A 236 -5.46 -9.07 -2.29
N LEU A 237 -4.27 -8.48 -2.35
CA LEU A 237 -3.64 -7.86 -1.20
C LEU A 237 -4.38 -6.60 -0.74
N SER A 238 -4.85 -5.75 -1.67
CA SER A 238 -5.67 -4.59 -1.31
C SER A 238 -6.99 -5.00 -0.66
N PHE A 239 -7.64 -6.05 -1.19
CA PHE A 239 -8.87 -6.59 -0.61
C PHE A 239 -8.64 -7.16 0.79
N THR A 240 -7.53 -7.88 0.98
CA THR A 240 -7.14 -8.44 2.28
C THR A 240 -6.92 -7.34 3.31
N ILE A 241 -6.19 -6.28 2.96
CA ILE A 241 -5.93 -5.14 3.86
C ILE A 241 -7.25 -4.42 4.20
N ALA A 242 -8.10 -4.16 3.21
CA ALA A 242 -9.39 -3.52 3.44
C ALA A 242 -10.29 -4.35 4.38
N SER A 243 -10.36 -5.66 4.16
CA SER A 243 -11.10 -6.59 5.02
C SER A 243 -10.53 -6.62 6.44
N LEU A 244 -9.20 -6.61 6.58
CA LEU A 244 -8.53 -6.65 7.87
C LEU A 244 -8.78 -5.37 8.68
N LEU A 245 -8.73 -4.20 8.04
CA LEU A 245 -9.02 -2.93 8.69
C LEU A 245 -10.50 -2.83 9.09
N TRP A 246 -11.41 -3.25 8.21
CA TRP A 246 -12.85 -3.19 8.48
C TRP A 246 -13.27 -4.17 9.58
N MET A 247 -12.91 -5.45 9.44
CA MET A 247 -13.25 -6.47 10.44
C MET A 247 -12.50 -6.24 11.74
N GLY A 248 -11.20 -5.87 11.68
CA GLY A 248 -10.40 -5.58 12.85
C GLY A 248 -10.97 -4.43 13.68
N GLY A 249 -11.32 -3.32 13.02
CA GLY A 249 -11.98 -2.19 13.69
C GLY A 249 -13.31 -2.57 14.32
N GLY A 250 -14.19 -3.27 13.58
CA GLY A 250 -15.49 -3.68 14.08
C GLY A 250 -15.41 -4.69 15.24
N VAL A 251 -14.45 -5.61 15.22
CA VAL A 251 -14.22 -6.54 16.34
C VAL A 251 -13.75 -5.77 17.57
N VAL A 252 -12.82 -4.82 17.44
CA VAL A 252 -12.36 -4.01 18.57
C VAL A 252 -13.51 -3.21 19.18
N GLU A 253 -14.36 -2.57 18.36
CA GLU A 253 -15.51 -1.80 18.84
C GLU A 253 -16.53 -2.66 19.57
N THR A 254 -17.02 -3.72 18.92
CA THR A 254 -18.06 -4.61 19.47
C THR A 254 -17.58 -5.35 20.72
N THR A 255 -16.33 -5.78 20.72
CA THR A 255 -15.73 -6.49 21.85
C THR A 255 -15.55 -5.54 23.04
N SER A 256 -15.02 -4.32 22.80
CA SER A 256 -14.84 -3.31 23.86
C SER A 256 -16.17 -2.96 24.52
N GLN A 257 -17.21 -2.70 23.73
CA GLN A 257 -18.56 -2.45 24.24
C GLN A 257 -19.10 -3.64 25.04
N SER A 258 -18.91 -4.87 24.54
CA SER A 258 -19.40 -6.08 25.22
C SER A 258 -18.71 -6.33 26.58
N TYR A 259 -17.39 -6.14 26.67
CA TYR A 259 -16.66 -6.26 27.94
C TYR A 259 -17.09 -5.18 28.94
N LEU A 260 -17.32 -3.95 28.46
CA LEU A 260 -17.80 -2.85 29.30
C LEU A 260 -19.20 -3.09 29.83
N MET A 261 -20.15 -3.44 28.95
CA MET A 261 -21.53 -3.74 29.36
C MET A 261 -21.59 -4.93 30.32
N ARG A 262 -20.72 -5.94 30.14
CA ARG A 262 -20.61 -7.07 31.06
C ARG A 262 -20.01 -6.68 32.42
N SER A 263 -19.13 -5.68 32.45
CA SER A 263 -18.49 -5.19 33.68
C SER A 263 -19.41 -4.24 34.46
N MET A 264 -20.18 -3.38 33.78
CA MET A 264 -21.16 -2.50 34.40
C MET A 264 -22.44 -3.23 34.84
N GLY A 265 -22.85 -4.26 34.09
CA GLY A 265 -24.14 -4.93 34.27
C GLY A 265 -25.30 -4.08 33.74
N THR A 266 -26.26 -4.69 33.04
CA THR A 266 -27.35 -3.98 32.35
C THR A 266 -28.51 -3.52 33.23
N ASN A 267 -28.48 -3.82 34.53
CA ASN A 267 -29.56 -3.53 35.50
C ASN A 267 -29.00 -3.29 36.90
N VAL A 268 -27.94 -2.49 37.01
CA VAL A 268 -27.31 -2.18 38.30
C VAL A 268 -27.68 -0.76 38.69
N ILE A 269 -28.33 -0.62 39.85
CA ILE A 269 -28.57 0.69 40.47
C ILE A 269 -27.33 1.02 41.30
N ALA A 270 -26.53 1.97 40.82
CA ALA A 270 -25.42 2.50 41.59
C ALA A 270 -25.96 3.45 42.68
N ILE A 271 -25.57 3.22 43.93
CA ILE A 271 -25.92 4.09 45.08
C ILE A 271 -24.61 4.56 45.70
N GLY A 272 -24.39 5.87 45.74
CA GLY A 272 -23.18 6.48 46.26
C GLY A 272 -23.22 8.00 46.21
N ASP A 273 -22.11 8.63 46.58
CA ASP A 273 -21.93 10.08 46.52
C ASP A 273 -22.00 10.57 45.05
N SER A 274 -22.69 11.69 44.81
CA SER A 274 -22.97 12.17 43.44
C SER A 274 -21.68 12.49 42.68
N ALA A 275 -20.66 13.03 43.37
CA ALA A 275 -19.37 13.33 42.77
C ALA A 275 -18.60 12.06 42.32
N LEU A 276 -18.75 10.94 43.05
CA LEU A 276 -18.12 9.67 42.71
C LEU A 276 -18.87 8.93 41.59
N LEU A 277 -20.20 9.02 41.56
CA LEU A 277 -20.99 8.44 40.46
C LEU A 277 -20.71 9.18 39.15
N ASP A 278 -20.65 10.50 39.17
CA ASP A 278 -20.32 11.29 37.98
C ASP A 278 -18.94 10.92 37.44
N GLN A 279 -17.92 10.82 38.30
CA GLN A 279 -16.59 10.38 37.90
C GLN A 279 -16.57 8.93 37.37
N TYR A 280 -17.35 8.03 37.96
CA TYR A 280 -17.49 6.65 37.50
C TYR A 280 -18.13 6.58 36.11
N TYR A 281 -19.25 7.27 35.88
CA TYR A 281 -19.92 7.29 34.58
C TYR A 281 -19.12 8.04 33.51
N GLU A 282 -18.45 9.13 33.88
CA GLU A 282 -17.60 9.90 32.97
C GLU A 282 -16.40 9.07 32.49
N ALA A 283 -15.82 8.22 33.35
CA ALA A 283 -14.76 7.28 33.01
C ALA A 283 -15.20 6.20 31.98
N TYR A 284 -16.50 5.87 31.93
CA TYR A 284 -17.06 4.89 30.98
C TYR A 284 -17.71 5.53 29.75
N SER A 285 -18.01 6.83 29.80
CA SER A 285 -18.63 7.60 28.70
C SER A 285 -17.92 7.54 27.34
N PRO A 286 -16.58 7.39 27.21
CA PRO A 286 -15.93 7.33 25.91
C PRO A 286 -16.31 6.11 25.07
N TYR A 287 -16.94 5.10 25.70
CA TYR A 287 -17.22 3.81 25.09
C TYR A 287 -18.70 3.39 25.15
N GLY A 288 -19.57 4.24 25.70
CA GLY A 288 -21.01 4.04 25.78
C GLY A 288 -21.65 4.84 26.92
N ILE A 289 -22.84 5.39 26.69
CA ILE A 289 -23.70 5.92 27.76
C ILE A 289 -24.43 4.70 28.35
N PRO A 290 -24.54 4.56 29.69
CA PRO A 290 -25.34 3.50 30.31
C PRO A 290 -26.81 3.50 29.85
#